data_AF-A0A535QQJ9-F1
#
_entry.id   AF-A0A535QQJ9-F1
#
_cell.length_a   1.000
_cell.length_b   1.000
_cell.length_c   1.000
_cell.angle_alpha   90.00
_cell.angle_beta   90.00
_cell.angle_gamma   90.00
#
_symmetry.space_group_name_H-M   'P 1'
#
loop_
_entity.id
_entity.type
_entity.pdbx_description
1 polymer ?
#
loop_
_entity_poly.entity_id
_entity_poly.type
_entity_poly.pdbx_seq_one_letter_code
_entity_poly.pdbx_strand_id
1 'polypeptide(L)'
;MAVDAEGYGAKEEGLDRLIADARVLSPAGIERSAWGWDRHEDPRIMERFHEAERAALRALEKSDRGPEWEDARKRILDLTERRTSLEDWKAEHGDVGHKAERALLAAALAIVARDKIDHPHYVTLVRPMSEAFPWLLPELPPEPRR
;
A
#
# COMPACT_ATOMS: atom_id res chain seq x y z
N MET A 1 -26.86 3.13 19.51
CA MET A 1 -25.95 2.94 18.36
C MET A 1 -24.55 3.18 18.88
N ALA A 2 -23.83 2.11 19.20
CA ALA A 2 -22.45 2.19 19.64
C ALA A 2 -21.61 2.56 18.41
N VAL A 3 -20.83 3.63 18.53
CA VAL A 3 -19.72 3.90 17.61
C VAL A 3 -18.55 3.11 18.15
N ASP A 4 -18.26 1.97 17.53
CA ASP A 4 -17.10 1.16 17.86
C ASP A 4 -15.83 1.96 17.55
N ALA A 5 -15.26 2.52 18.62
CA ALA A 5 -13.87 2.92 18.65
C ALA A 5 -13.01 1.65 18.60
N GLU A 6 -11.94 1.69 17.81
CA GLU A 6 -10.87 0.68 17.79
C GLU A 6 -11.19 -0.64 17.08
N GLY A 7 -11.14 -0.60 15.74
CA GLY A 7 -11.16 -1.83 14.96
C GLY A 7 -11.35 -1.55 13.48
N TYR A 8 -10.33 -1.02 12.81
CA TYR A 8 -10.32 -0.99 11.34
C TYR A 8 -10.26 -2.43 10.81
N GLY A 9 -11.46 -2.98 10.59
CA GLY A 9 -11.88 -3.99 9.61
C GLY A 9 -11.07 -5.28 9.57
N ALA A 10 -11.76 -6.41 9.50
CA ALA A 10 -11.15 -7.68 9.14
C ALA A 10 -10.19 -7.48 7.94
N LYS A 11 -9.06 -8.19 7.90
CA LYS A 11 -7.99 -7.99 6.90
C LYS A 11 -8.51 -7.93 5.45
N GLU A 12 -9.59 -8.66 5.18
CA GLU A 12 -10.33 -8.67 3.92
C GLU A 12 -10.98 -7.30 3.61
N GLU A 13 -11.62 -6.65 4.59
CA GLU A 13 -12.21 -5.31 4.46
C GLU A 13 -11.15 -4.23 4.17
N GLY A 14 -9.95 -4.35 4.75
CA GLY A 14 -8.85 -3.43 4.51
C GLY A 14 -8.30 -3.53 3.09
N LEU A 15 -8.13 -4.76 2.58
CA LEU A 15 -7.60 -4.99 1.24
C LEU A 15 -8.61 -4.59 0.15
N ASP A 16 -9.88 -4.96 0.31
CA ASP A 16 -10.92 -4.59 -0.65
C ASP A 16 -11.15 -3.08 -0.67
N ARG A 17 -11.08 -2.40 0.48
CA ARG A 17 -11.07 -0.93 0.54
C ARG A 17 -9.87 -0.34 -0.20
N LEU A 18 -8.66 -0.84 0.04
CA LEU A 18 -7.45 -0.35 -0.64
C LEU A 18 -7.60 -0.45 -2.17
N ILE A 19 -8.10 -1.58 -2.67
CA ILE A 19 -8.31 -1.79 -4.10
C ILE A 19 -9.44 -0.90 -4.63
N ALA A 20 -10.53 -0.71 -3.87
CA ALA A 20 -11.61 0.19 -4.26
C ALA A 20 -11.16 1.65 -4.33
N ASP A 21 -10.40 2.12 -3.34
CA ASP A 21 -9.85 3.48 -3.30
C ASP A 21 -8.82 3.69 -4.43
N ALA A 22 -7.98 2.70 -4.74
CA ALA A 22 -7.03 2.74 -5.85
C ALA A 22 -7.73 2.85 -7.23
N ARG A 23 -8.95 2.33 -7.37
CA ARG A 23 -9.74 2.43 -8.62
C ARG A 23 -10.28 3.83 -8.90
N VAL A 24 -10.38 4.68 -7.88
CA VAL A 24 -10.89 6.05 -8.01
C VAL A 24 -9.81 7.09 -7.73
N LEU A 25 -8.55 6.64 -7.68
CA LEU A 25 -7.42 7.50 -7.39
C LEU A 25 -7.15 8.45 -8.57
N SER A 26 -7.35 9.74 -8.32
CA SER A 26 -7.02 10.80 -9.29
C SER A 26 -5.51 10.87 -9.59
N PRO A 27 -5.08 11.47 -10.70
CA PRO A 27 -3.66 11.69 -11.01
C PRO A 27 -2.88 12.36 -9.88
N ALA A 28 -3.46 13.39 -9.25
CA ALA A 28 -2.85 14.07 -8.10
C ALA A 28 -2.63 13.17 -6.87
N GLY A 29 -3.42 12.09 -6.75
CA GLY A 29 -3.27 11.05 -5.74
C GLY A 29 -2.19 10.04 -6.12
N ILE A 30 -2.09 9.67 -7.40
CA ILE A 30 -1.01 8.82 -7.93
C ILE A 30 0.35 9.53 -7.72
N GLU A 31 0.46 10.80 -8.11
CA GLU A 31 1.63 11.64 -7.83
C GLU A 31 1.95 11.71 -6.33
N ARG A 32 0.92 11.72 -5.47
CA ARG A 32 1.11 11.75 -4.02
C ARG A 32 1.73 10.45 -3.50
N SER A 33 1.25 9.31 -3.97
CA SER A 33 1.82 8.01 -3.62
C SER A 33 3.25 7.86 -4.15
N ALA A 34 3.50 8.35 -5.36
CA ALA A 34 4.84 8.36 -5.95
C ALA A 34 5.81 9.26 -5.17
N TRP A 35 5.37 10.45 -4.77
CA TRP A 35 6.14 11.33 -3.89
C TRP A 35 6.41 10.71 -2.52
N GLY A 36 5.40 10.02 -1.96
CA GLY A 36 5.55 9.21 -0.76
C GLY A 36 6.65 8.17 -0.95
N TRP A 37 6.68 7.47 -2.09
CA TRP A 37 7.74 6.53 -2.42
C TRP A 37 9.13 7.19 -2.51
N ASP A 38 9.25 8.31 -3.21
CA ASP A 38 10.53 9.04 -3.40
C ASP A 38 11.17 9.46 -2.07
N ARG A 39 10.37 9.90 -1.09
CA ARG A 39 10.89 10.25 0.24
C ARG A 39 11.43 9.05 1.00
N HIS A 40 10.93 7.87 0.70
CA HIS A 40 11.37 6.63 1.32
C HIS A 40 12.53 5.98 0.55
N GLU A 41 12.93 6.53 -0.60
CA GLU A 41 14.06 6.04 -1.41
C GLU A 41 15.44 6.39 -0.81
N ASP A 42 15.50 7.10 0.33
CA ASP A 42 16.74 7.26 1.10
C ASP A 42 17.34 5.86 1.40
N PRO A 43 18.64 5.61 1.15
CA PRO A 43 19.23 4.27 1.27
C PRO A 43 19.01 3.60 2.64
N ARG A 44 18.96 4.39 3.73
CA ARG A 44 18.74 3.87 5.08
C ARG A 44 17.27 3.52 5.33
N ILE A 45 16.35 4.26 4.71
CA ILE A 45 14.92 4.00 4.78
C ILE A 45 14.56 2.81 3.87
N MET A 46 15.17 2.72 2.69
CA MET A 46 15.04 1.58 1.77
C MET A 46 15.53 0.28 2.40
N GLU A 47 16.62 0.30 3.17
CA GLU A 47 17.08 -0.91 3.88
C GLU A 47 16.03 -1.42 4.87
N ARG A 48 15.44 -0.52 5.66
CA ARG A 48 14.34 -0.85 6.58
C ARG A 48 13.09 -1.31 5.85
N PHE A 49 12.79 -0.70 4.71
CA PHE A 49 11.68 -1.10 3.86
C PHE A 49 11.86 -2.54 3.35
N HIS A 50 13.02 -2.88 2.82
CA HIS A 50 13.32 -4.25 2.38
C HIS A 50 13.38 -5.25 3.54
N GLU A 51 13.77 -4.83 4.74
CA GLU A 51 13.65 -5.65 5.94
C GLU A 51 12.17 -5.95 6.27
N ALA A 52 11.33 -4.92 6.30
CA ALA A 52 9.89 -5.04 6.55
C ALA A 52 9.19 -5.90 5.49
N GLU A 53 9.54 -5.72 4.22
CA GLU A 53 9.04 -6.50 3.09
C GLU A 53 9.41 -7.98 3.23
N ARG A 54 10.68 -8.28 3.51
CA ARG A 54 11.14 -9.65 3.76
C ARG A 54 10.47 -10.26 4.99
N ALA A 55 10.27 -9.49 6.05
CA ALA A 55 9.56 -9.94 7.24
C ALA A 55 8.11 -10.32 6.91
N ALA A 56 7.39 -9.46 6.18
CA ALA A 56 6.01 -9.73 5.77
C ALA A 56 5.90 -10.96 4.86
N LEU A 57 6.72 -11.05 3.81
CA LEU A 57 6.71 -12.21 2.91
C LEU A 57 7.01 -13.53 3.63
N ARG A 58 8.04 -13.55 4.50
CA ARG A 58 8.33 -14.74 5.33
C ARG A 58 7.20 -15.08 6.28
N ALA A 59 6.52 -14.09 6.83
CA ALA A 59 5.41 -14.30 7.75
C ALA A 59 4.19 -14.90 7.04
N LEU A 60 3.92 -14.49 5.80
CA LEU A 60 2.88 -15.05 4.94
C LEU A 60 3.21 -16.47 4.49
N GLU A 61 4.46 -16.74 4.12
CA GLU A 61 4.94 -18.09 3.77
C GLU A 61 4.73 -19.06 4.95
N LYS A 62 5.14 -18.67 6.16
CA LYS A 62 4.94 -19.47 7.38
C LYS A 62 3.47 -19.70 7.77
N SER A 63 2.58 -18.84 7.28
CA SER A 63 1.15 -18.89 7.60
C SER A 63 0.30 -19.50 6.49
N ASP A 64 0.92 -20.03 5.42
CA ASP A 64 0.25 -20.55 4.22
C ASP A 64 -0.66 -19.52 3.50
N ARG A 65 -0.39 -18.22 3.69
CA ARG A 65 -1.15 -17.10 3.08
C ARG A 65 -0.51 -16.56 1.80
N GLY A 66 0.44 -17.30 1.24
CA GLY A 66 1.04 -17.00 -0.07
C GLY A 66 0.01 -16.84 -1.19
N PRO A 67 -1.00 -17.73 -1.34
CA PRO A 67 -2.03 -17.59 -2.36
C PRO A 67 -2.84 -16.30 -2.26
N GLU A 68 -3.25 -15.91 -1.04
CA GLU A 68 -4.00 -14.67 -0.78
C GLU A 68 -3.21 -13.43 -1.22
N TRP A 69 -1.91 -13.40 -0.91
CA TRP A 69 -1.02 -12.34 -1.37
C TRP A 69 -0.85 -12.33 -2.89
N GLU A 70 -0.67 -13.49 -3.52
CA GLU A 70 -0.53 -13.56 -4.98
C GLU A 70 -1.80 -13.11 -5.71
N ASP A 71 -2.99 -13.42 -5.18
CA ASP A 71 -4.26 -12.93 -5.74
C ASP A 71 -4.41 -11.41 -5.57
N ALA A 72 -4.06 -10.87 -4.39
CA ALA A 72 -4.03 -9.42 -4.16
C ALA A 72 -3.07 -8.71 -5.13
N ARG A 73 -1.86 -9.26 -5.29
CA ARG A 73 -0.82 -8.75 -6.18
C ARG A 73 -1.29 -8.75 -7.63
N LYS A 74 -1.89 -9.84 -8.12
CA LYS A 74 -2.46 -9.90 -9.48
C LYS A 74 -3.53 -8.85 -9.70
N ARG A 75 -4.47 -8.69 -8.76
CA ARG A 75 -5.54 -7.67 -8.83
C ARG A 75 -4.98 -6.25 -8.94
N ILE A 76 -3.89 -5.95 -8.24
CA ILE A 76 -3.23 -4.64 -8.29
C ILE A 76 -2.55 -4.42 -9.64
N LEU A 77 -1.73 -5.38 -10.11
CA LEU A 77 -1.05 -5.26 -11.40
C LEU A 77 -2.04 -5.19 -12.59
N ASP A 78 -3.19 -5.86 -12.48
CA ASP A 78 -4.27 -5.75 -13.46
C ASP A 78 -4.92 -4.35 -13.50
N LEU A 79 -4.91 -3.65 -12.36
CA LEU A 79 -5.42 -2.28 -12.22
C LEU A 79 -4.43 -1.24 -12.75
N THR A 80 -3.12 -1.47 -12.59
CA THR A 80 -2.08 -0.49 -12.89
C THR A 80 -1.43 -0.68 -14.26
N GLU A 81 -1.12 -1.91 -14.70
CA GLU A 81 -0.29 -2.17 -15.89
C GLU A 81 -1.03 -2.76 -17.10
N ARG A 82 -2.18 -3.43 -16.93
CA ARG A 82 -2.82 -4.20 -18.01
C ARG A 82 -3.75 -3.39 -18.92
N ARG A 83 -4.30 -4.02 -19.97
CA ARG A 83 -5.27 -3.41 -20.91
C ARG A 83 -6.46 -2.72 -20.22
N THR A 84 -6.84 -3.22 -19.04
CA THR A 84 -7.90 -2.71 -18.15
C THR A 84 -7.47 -1.57 -17.22
N SER A 85 -6.20 -1.15 -17.28
CA SER A 85 -5.69 -0.04 -16.47
C SER A 85 -6.51 1.21 -16.72
N LEU A 86 -6.87 1.88 -15.63
CA LEU A 86 -7.76 3.04 -15.63
C LEU A 86 -7.08 4.21 -16.34
N GLU A 87 -7.86 5.08 -16.96
CA GLU A 87 -7.33 6.19 -17.77
C GLU A 87 -6.38 7.08 -16.97
N ASP A 88 -6.62 7.30 -15.68
CA ASP A 88 -5.76 8.09 -14.80
C ASP A 88 -4.40 7.42 -14.52
N TRP A 89 -4.38 6.09 -14.34
CA TRP A 89 -3.14 5.32 -14.17
C TRP A 89 -2.34 5.21 -15.48
N LYS A 90 -3.03 5.21 -16.62
CA LYS A 90 -2.42 5.31 -17.96
C LYS A 90 -1.94 6.72 -18.28
N ALA A 91 -2.57 7.76 -17.75
CA ALA A 91 -2.17 9.15 -17.95
C ALA A 91 -0.82 9.43 -17.26
N GLU A 92 -0.62 8.87 -16.07
CA GLU A 92 0.62 8.95 -15.30
C GLU A 92 1.65 7.85 -15.67
N HIS A 93 1.49 7.22 -16.84
CA HIS A 93 2.35 6.12 -17.29
C HIS A 93 3.81 6.58 -17.40
N GLY A 94 4.70 5.89 -16.68
CA GLY A 94 6.10 6.26 -16.53
C GLY A 94 6.63 5.97 -15.13
N ASP A 95 7.69 6.67 -14.73
CA ASP A 95 8.34 6.49 -13.42
C ASP A 95 7.39 6.77 -12.23
N VAL A 96 6.50 7.76 -12.38
CA VAL A 96 5.50 8.14 -11.36
C VAL A 96 4.50 7.01 -11.10
N GLY A 97 3.90 6.45 -12.16
CA GLY A 97 2.99 5.31 -12.05
C GLY A 97 3.64 4.09 -11.40
N HIS A 98 4.88 3.75 -11.78
CA HIS A 98 5.61 2.63 -11.17
C HIS A 98 5.89 2.85 -9.68
N LYS A 99 6.24 4.06 -9.27
CA LYS A 99 6.45 4.39 -7.85
C LYS A 99 5.15 4.29 -7.04
N ALA A 100 4.05 4.80 -7.59
CA ALA A 100 2.73 4.69 -6.96
C ALA A 100 2.25 3.23 -6.87
N GLU A 101 2.53 2.41 -7.89
CA GLU A 101 2.24 0.97 -7.85
C GLU A 101 3.06 0.26 -6.76
N ARG A 102 4.36 0.54 -6.67
CA ARG A 102 5.21 -0.04 -5.60
C ARG A 102 4.69 0.33 -4.21
N ALA A 103 4.26 1.58 -4.03
CA ALA A 103 3.59 2.01 -2.80
C ALA A 103 2.28 1.23 -2.54
N LEU A 104 1.48 0.96 -3.58
CA LEU A 104 0.21 0.22 -3.48
C LEU A 104 0.44 -1.25 -3.10
N LEU A 105 1.42 -1.90 -3.74
CA LEU A 105 1.81 -3.28 -3.45
C LEU A 105 2.34 -3.41 -2.02
N ALA A 106 3.16 -2.46 -1.56
CA ALA A 106 3.68 -2.44 -0.20
C ALA A 106 2.56 -2.32 0.84
N ALA A 107 1.60 -1.43 0.61
CA ALA A 107 0.46 -1.26 1.49
C ALA A 107 -0.43 -2.52 1.54
N ALA A 108 -0.67 -3.15 0.38
CA ALA A 108 -1.42 -4.39 0.31
C ALA A 108 -0.72 -5.53 1.06
N LEU A 109 0.60 -5.68 0.90
CA LEU A 109 1.41 -6.66 1.62
C LEU A 109 1.28 -6.47 3.13
N ALA A 110 1.36 -5.22 3.60
CA ALA A 110 1.23 -4.88 5.01
C ALA A 110 -0.16 -5.21 5.58
N ILE A 111 -1.24 -4.96 4.81
CA ILE A 111 -2.61 -5.30 5.23
C ILE A 111 -2.78 -6.81 5.34
N VAL A 112 -2.35 -7.56 4.32
CA VAL A 112 -2.46 -9.03 4.32
C VAL A 112 -1.65 -9.64 5.46
N ALA A 113 -0.44 -9.12 5.71
CA ALA A 113 0.45 -9.59 6.76
C ALA A 113 0.21 -8.95 8.15
N ARG A 114 -0.80 -8.08 8.33
CA ARG A 114 -0.95 -7.18 9.49
C ARG A 114 -0.89 -7.86 10.86
N ASP A 115 -1.47 -9.04 10.98
CA ASP A 115 -1.47 -9.80 12.24
C ASP A 115 -0.22 -10.64 12.47
N LYS A 116 0.71 -10.65 11.51
CA LYS A 116 1.92 -11.47 11.52
C LYS A 116 3.20 -10.66 11.55
N ILE A 117 3.12 -9.34 11.39
CA ILE A 117 4.25 -8.43 11.45
C ILE A 117 4.09 -7.44 12.59
N ASP A 118 5.21 -6.99 13.15
CA ASP A 118 5.19 -5.94 14.15
C ASP A 118 4.73 -4.61 13.56
N HIS A 119 4.12 -3.77 14.40
CA HIS A 119 3.61 -2.47 13.99
C HIS A 119 4.65 -1.57 13.27
N PRO A 120 5.94 -1.51 13.67
CA PRO A 120 6.94 -0.75 12.93
C PRO A 120 7.15 -1.23 11.48
N HIS A 121 7.07 -2.54 11.23
CA HIS A 121 7.15 -3.08 9.87
C HIS A 121 5.90 -2.70 9.06
N TYR A 122 4.72 -2.78 9.68
CA TYR A 122 3.47 -2.32 9.06
C TYR A 122 3.57 -0.85 8.65
N VAL A 123 3.94 0.03 9.58
CA VAL A 123 4.10 1.47 9.33
C VAL A 123 5.07 1.73 8.19
N THR A 124 6.23 1.06 8.19
CA THR A 124 7.24 1.23 7.14
C THR A 124 6.70 0.90 5.75
N LEU A 125 5.90 -0.16 5.62
CA LEU A 125 5.36 -0.62 4.34
C LEU A 125 4.20 0.26 3.84
N VAL A 126 3.30 0.70 4.72
CA VAL A 126 2.13 1.50 4.30
C VAL A 126 2.46 2.99 4.12
N ARG A 127 3.58 3.48 4.68
CA ARG A 127 3.88 4.91 4.74
C ARG A 127 3.85 5.62 3.38
N PRO A 128 4.43 5.08 2.29
CA PRO A 128 4.34 5.72 0.97
C PRO A 128 2.89 5.92 0.48
N MET A 129 2.03 4.92 0.68
CA MET A 129 0.63 4.99 0.26
C MET A 129 -0.25 5.77 1.23
N SER A 130 0.14 5.88 2.51
CA SER A 130 -0.60 6.66 3.50
C SER A 130 -0.69 8.15 3.17
N GLU A 131 0.25 8.66 2.36
CA GLU A 131 0.19 10.02 1.85
C GLU A 131 -1.09 10.22 1.01
N ALA A 132 -1.43 9.27 0.13
CA ALA A 132 -2.67 9.32 -0.66
C ALA A 132 -3.89 8.78 0.10
N PHE A 133 -3.70 7.79 0.97
CA PHE A 133 -4.75 7.15 1.76
C PHE A 133 -4.48 7.27 3.27
N PRO A 134 -4.85 8.41 3.90
CA PRO A 134 -4.54 8.67 5.31
C PRO A 134 -5.11 7.64 6.29
N TRP A 135 -6.14 6.89 5.89
CA TRP A 135 -6.73 5.84 6.71
C TRP A 135 -5.79 4.65 6.96
N LEU A 136 -4.71 4.49 6.17
CA LEU A 136 -3.69 3.47 6.38
C LEU A 136 -2.84 3.73 7.64
N LEU A 137 -2.67 5.01 8.02
CA LEU A 137 -1.95 5.45 9.22
C LEU A 137 -2.70 6.60 9.90
N PRO A 138 -3.83 6.33 10.59
CA PRO A 138 -4.61 7.38 11.21
C PRO A 138 -3.85 8.12 12.32
N GLU A 139 -2.86 7.48 12.95
CA GLU A 139 -1.98 8.11 13.94
C GLU A 139 -0.97 9.13 13.36
N LEU A 140 -0.80 9.20 12.04
CA LEU A 140 0.20 10.04 11.39
C LEU A 140 -0.46 10.90 10.30
N PRO A 141 -0.52 12.24 10.46
CA PRO A 141 -1.08 13.09 9.43
C PRO A 141 -0.21 13.02 8.15
N PRO A 142 -0.82 13.12 6.95
CA PRO A 142 -0.07 13.18 5.70
C PRO A 142 0.82 14.43 5.69
N GLU A 143 2.00 14.33 5.06
CA GLU A 143 2.94 15.46 5.08
C GLU A 143 2.43 16.64 4.23
N PRO A 144 2.62 17.89 4.69
CA PRO A 144 2.25 19.07 3.92
C PRO A 144 3.13 19.18 2.65
N ARG A 145 2.51 19.27 1.48
CA ARG A 145 3.21 19.57 0.21
C ARG A 145 3.83 20.97 0.32
N ARG A 146 5.13 21.09 0.05
CA ARG A 146 5.84 22.38 -0.14
C ARG A 146 6.01 22.67 -1.61
#